data_AF-A0A370DQ18-F1
#
_entry.id   AF-A0A370DQ18-F1
#
_cell.length_a   1.000
_cell.length_b   1.000
_cell.length_c   1.000
_cell.angle_alpha   90.00
_cell.angle_beta   90.00
_cell.angle_gamma   90.00
#
_symmetry.space_group_name_H-M   'P 1'
#
loop_
_entity.id
_entity.type
_entity.pdbx_description
1 polymer ?
#
loop_
_entity_poly.entity_id
_entity_poly.type
_entity_poly.pdbx_seq_one_letter_code
_entity_poly.pdbx_strand_id
1 'polypeptide(L)'
;MTSTRNNESAHTPGSWNKDRWSNVLAEIDGDQVAIAEVFTGATDTIEEARANQRLMAAAPDLYAACKAMSDWNYDPLEALKMIHEAVAKAERVEIE
;
A
#
# COMPACT_ATOMS: atom_id res chain seq x y z
N MET A 1 -15.08 -10.13 -34.60
CA MET A 1 -14.05 -10.46 -33.59
C MET A 1 -13.95 -9.26 -32.67
N THR A 2 -14.79 -9.21 -31.64
CA THR A 2 -14.85 -8.09 -30.69
C THR A 2 -13.78 -8.32 -29.63
N SER A 3 -12.72 -7.51 -29.68
CA SER A 3 -11.69 -7.48 -28.65
C SER A 3 -12.29 -6.80 -27.41
N THR A 4 -12.68 -7.60 -26.43
CA THR A 4 -13.06 -7.11 -25.11
C THR A 4 -11.79 -6.62 -24.44
N ARG A 5 -11.54 -5.31 -24.46
CA ARG A 5 -10.56 -4.71 -23.54
C ARG A 5 -11.13 -4.92 -22.14
N ASN A 6 -10.59 -5.88 -21.40
CA ASN A 6 -10.77 -5.93 -19.95
C ASN A 6 -10.15 -4.64 -19.40
N ASN A 7 -10.98 -3.63 -19.20
CA ASN A 7 -10.64 -2.34 -18.61
C ASN A 7 -10.69 -2.46 -17.08
N GLU A 8 -10.20 -3.58 -16.56
CA GLU A 8 -9.75 -3.62 -15.17
C GLU A 8 -8.40 -2.92 -15.22
N SER A 9 -8.34 -1.68 -14.73
CA SER A 9 -7.06 -1.06 -14.40
C SER A 9 -6.33 -2.05 -13.52
N ALA A 10 -5.32 -2.73 -14.08
CA ALA A 10 -4.54 -3.72 -13.37
C ALA A 10 -3.85 -2.95 -12.23
N HIS A 11 -4.43 -3.02 -11.04
CA HIS A 11 -3.78 -2.56 -9.83
C HIS A 11 -2.43 -3.26 -9.80
N THR A 12 -1.32 -2.52 -9.64
CA THR A 12 0.00 -3.13 -9.46
C THR A 12 -0.09 -4.01 -8.22
N PRO A 13 -0.17 -5.35 -8.36
CA PRO A 13 -0.44 -6.22 -7.22
C PRO A 13 0.75 -6.09 -6.25
N GLY A 14 0.47 -5.85 -4.97
CA GLY A 14 1.50 -5.84 -3.93
C GLY A 14 2.23 -7.19 -3.87
N SER A 15 3.41 -7.28 -3.25
CA SER A 15 3.87 -6.48 -2.11
C SER A 15 4.75 -5.30 -2.52
N TRP A 16 4.36 -4.09 -2.09
CA TRP A 16 5.18 -2.90 -2.28
C TRP A 16 6.22 -2.86 -1.16
N ASN A 17 7.46 -3.22 -1.48
CA ASN A 17 8.58 -3.19 -0.53
C ASN A 17 9.29 -1.83 -0.59
N LYS A 18 10.04 -1.50 0.47
CA LYS A 18 10.83 -0.26 0.55
C LYS A 18 12.32 -0.59 0.58
N ASP A 19 13.14 0.26 -0.03
CA ASP A 19 14.57 0.30 0.25
C ASP A 19 14.94 1.44 1.22
N ARG A 20 16.22 1.55 1.56
CA ARG A 20 16.75 2.58 2.47
C ARG A 20 16.71 4.00 1.88
N TRP A 21 16.37 4.14 0.60
CA TRP A 21 16.37 5.40 -0.13
C TRP A 21 14.97 5.82 -0.56
N SER A 22 13.93 5.31 0.10
CA SER A 22 12.56 5.72 -0.15
C SER A 22 11.98 5.24 -1.48
N ASN A 23 12.59 4.25 -2.14
CA ASN A 23 12.01 3.68 -3.35
C ASN A 23 10.91 2.67 -3.03
N VAL A 24 9.84 2.73 -3.82
CA VAL A 24 8.79 1.72 -3.89
C VAL A 24 9.25 0.63 -4.84
N LEU A 25 9.41 -0.56 -4.31
CA LEU A 25 9.87 -1.73 -5.03
C LEU A 25 8.69 -2.65 -5.37
N ALA A 26 8.73 -3.24 -6.56
CA ALA A 26 7.89 -4.34 -6.97
C ALA A 26 8.76 -5.55 -7.33
N GLU A 27 8.24 -6.76 -7.08
CA GLU A 27 8.86 -7.98 -7.59
C GLU A 27 8.43 -8.21 -9.04
N ILE A 28 9.40 -8.27 -9.95
CA ILE A 28 9.21 -8.53 -11.38
C ILE A 28 10.17 -9.66 -11.75
N ASP A 29 9.61 -10.80 -12.18
CA ASP A 29 10.38 -12.00 -12.57
C ASP A 29 11.38 -12.50 -11.51
N GLY A 30 11.07 -12.29 -10.22
CA GLY A 30 11.92 -12.68 -9.09
C GLY A 30 12.96 -11.64 -8.67
N ASP A 31 13.03 -10.50 -9.37
CA ASP A 31 13.90 -9.38 -9.04
C ASP A 31 13.11 -8.23 -8.38
N GLN A 32 13.75 -7.53 -7.44
CA GLN A 32 13.20 -6.30 -6.86
C GLN A 32 13.53 -5.10 -7.75
N VAL A 33 12.51 -4.46 -8.32
CA VAL A 33 12.65 -3.31 -9.22
C VAL A 33 12.02 -2.08 -8.60
N ALA A 34 12.75 -0.96 -8.57
CA ALA A 34 12.18 0.33 -8.17
C ALA A 34 11.20 0.83 -9.24
N ILE A 35 9.93 0.95 -8.88
CA ILE A 35 8.84 1.40 -9.77
C ILE A 35 8.41 2.85 -9.50
N ALA A 36 8.73 3.37 -8.32
CA ALA A 36 8.54 4.76 -7.97
C ALA A 36 9.53 5.16 -6.86
N GLU A 37 9.86 6.44 -6.78
CA GLU A 37 10.59 7.02 -5.66
C GLU A 37 9.61 7.85 -4.82
N VAL A 38 9.60 7.67 -3.50
CA VAL A 38 8.96 8.62 -2.59
C VAL A 38 9.93 9.80 -2.43
N PHE A 39 9.90 10.67 -3.43
CA PHE A 39 10.85 11.75 -3.62
C PHE A 39 10.64 12.88 -2.61
N THR A 40 11.69 13.26 -1.89
CA THR A 40 11.60 14.32 -0.88
C THR A 40 11.47 15.71 -1.48
N GLY A 41 11.81 15.94 -2.75
CA GLY A 41 11.69 17.26 -3.37
C GLY A 41 10.28 17.62 -3.83
N ALA A 42 9.33 16.68 -3.76
CA ALA A 42 7.90 16.92 -3.96
C ALA A 42 7.11 17.00 -2.64
N THR A 43 7.77 16.70 -1.52
CA THR A 43 7.25 16.84 -0.15
C THR A 43 7.96 18.01 0.53
N ASP A 44 7.32 18.68 1.50
CA ASP A 44 7.97 19.80 2.18
C ASP A 44 9.08 19.31 3.14
N THR A 45 9.00 18.05 3.59
CA THR A 45 9.92 17.46 4.59
C THR A 45 10.21 15.97 4.35
N ILE A 46 11.33 15.49 4.91
CA ILE A 46 11.70 14.05 4.89
C ILE A 46 10.69 13.23 5.73
N GLU A 47 10.16 13.83 6.79
CA GLU A 47 9.16 13.24 7.68
C GLU A 47 7.85 12.96 6.95
N GLU A 48 7.43 13.86 6.07
CA GLU A 48 6.27 13.67 5.19
C GLU A 48 6.50 12.53 4.20
N ALA A 49 7.66 12.47 3.55
CA ALA A 49 8.02 11.35 2.68
C ALA A 49 7.99 10.01 3.43
N ARG A 50 8.54 9.97 4.66
CA ARG A 50 8.50 8.79 5.54
C ARG A 50 7.07 8.42 5.95
N ALA A 51 6.20 9.41 6.21
CA ALA A 51 4.80 9.16 6.51
C ALA A 51 4.05 8.56 5.31
N ASN A 52 4.25 9.13 4.12
CA ASN A 52 3.67 8.62 2.87
C ASN A 52 4.12 7.17 2.59
N GLN A 53 5.38 6.83 2.87
CA GLN A 53 5.85 5.45 2.75
C GLN A 53 5.11 4.48 3.67
N ARG A 54 4.94 4.85 4.95
CA ARG A 54 4.22 3.97 5.90
C ARG A 54 2.77 3.78 5.47
N LEU A 55 2.13 4.83 4.95
CA LEU A 55 0.79 4.75 4.39
C LEU A 55 0.74 3.79 3.19
N MET A 56 1.68 3.87 2.26
CA MET A 56 1.77 2.95 1.12
C MET A 56 2.00 1.50 1.56
N ALA A 57 2.86 1.27 2.56
CA ALA A 57 3.12 -0.06 3.11
C ALA A 57 1.91 -0.67 3.85
N ALA A 58 0.99 0.16 4.36
CA ALA A 58 -0.26 -0.27 4.98
C ALA A 58 -1.42 -0.43 3.97
N ALA A 59 -1.28 0.10 2.75
CA ALA A 59 -2.35 0.12 1.76
C ALA A 59 -2.91 -1.28 1.40
N PRO A 60 -2.11 -2.36 1.26
CA PRO A 60 -2.65 -3.70 1.01
C PRO A 60 -3.54 -4.20 2.15
N ASP A 61 -3.11 -3.99 3.39
CA ASP A 61 -3.85 -4.41 4.59
C ASP A 61 -5.15 -3.60 4.72
N LEU A 62 -5.09 -2.29 4.46
CA LEU A 62 -6.25 -1.40 4.45
C LEU A 62 -7.24 -1.77 3.34
N TYR A 63 -6.77 -2.12 2.14
CA TYR A 63 -7.62 -2.57 1.05
C TYR A 63 -8.33 -3.88 1.40
N ALA A 64 -7.62 -4.85 1.98
CA ALA A 64 -8.20 -6.10 2.44
C ALA A 64 -9.28 -5.87 3.51
N ALA A 65 -9.02 -4.98 4.46
CA ALA A 65 -9.96 -4.61 5.52
C ALA A 65 -11.22 -3.90 4.98
N CYS A 66 -11.06 -2.95 4.05
CA CYS A 66 -12.17 -2.29 3.37
C CYS A 66 -13.02 -3.27 2.56
N LYS A 67 -12.38 -4.21 1.87
CA LYS A 67 -13.08 -5.27 1.13
C LYS A 67 -13.89 -6.16 2.07
N ALA A 68 -13.30 -6.56 3.21
CA ALA A 68 -14.00 -7.33 4.24
C ALA A 68 -15.21 -6.55 4.83
N MET A 69 -15.04 -5.26 5.12
CA MET A 69 -16.14 -4.40 5.60
C MET A 69 -17.30 -4.28 4.59
N SER A 70 -16.98 -4.32 3.28
CA SER A 70 -18.00 -4.25 2.22
C SER A 70 -18.77 -5.56 2.00
N ASP A 71 -18.28 -6.68 2.55
CA ASP A 71 -18.92 -7.98 2.43
C ASP A 71 -20.02 -8.14 3.50
N TRP A 72 -21.25 -8.36 3.04
CA TRP A 72 -22.44 -8.47 3.88
C TRP A 72 -22.42 -9.70 4.80
N ASN A 73 -21.58 -10.69 4.51
CA ASN A 73 -21.44 -11.91 5.30
C ASN A 73 -20.23 -11.91 6.24
N TYR A 74 -19.41 -10.85 6.19
CA TYR A 74 -18.24 -10.73 7.05
C TYR A 74 -18.60 -10.04 8.37
N ASP A 75 -17.91 -10.40 9.45
CA ASP A 75 -18.11 -9.74 10.75
C ASP A 75 -17.61 -8.29 10.70
N PRO A 76 -18.49 -7.28 10.82
CA PRO A 76 -18.10 -5.87 10.76
C PRO A 76 -17.10 -5.49 11.86
N LEU A 77 -17.14 -6.15 13.03
CA LEU A 77 -16.23 -5.86 14.12
C LEU A 77 -14.81 -6.33 13.80
N GLU A 78 -14.66 -7.50 13.17
CA GLU A 78 -13.36 -7.99 12.72
C GLU A 78 -12.80 -7.11 11.60
N ALA A 79 -13.64 -6.67 10.65
CA ALA A 79 -13.20 -5.74 9.61
C ALA A 79 -12.73 -4.40 10.21
N LEU A 80 -13.41 -3.89 11.24
CA LEU A 80 -13.01 -2.66 11.93
C LEU A 80 -11.66 -2.82 12.65
N LYS A 81 -11.41 -3.99 13.28
CA LYS A 81 -10.11 -4.29 13.90
C LYS A 81 -8.99 -4.29 12.86
N MET A 82 -9.21 -4.92 11.71
CA MET A 82 -8.24 -4.92 10.61
C MET A 82 -7.93 -3.51 10.10
N ILE A 83 -8.95 -2.64 9.97
CA ILE A 83 -8.76 -1.23 9.62
C ILE A 83 -7.87 -0.54 10.67
N HIS A 84 -8.17 -0.71 11.96
CA HIS A 84 -7.39 -0.14 13.05
C HIS A 84 -5.93 -0.60 13.04
N GLU A 85 -5.68 -1.89 12.78
CA GLU A 85 -4.33 -2.44 12.69
C GLU A 85 -3.55 -1.87 11.50
N ALA A 86 -4.19 -1.75 10.33
CA ALA A 86 -3.59 -1.14 9.15
C ALA A 86 -3.24 0.33 9.37
N VAL A 87 -4.14 1.10 10.00
CA VAL A 87 -3.88 2.51 10.35
C VAL A 87 -2.73 2.61 11.36
N ALA A 88 -2.74 1.78 12.40
CA ALA A 88 -1.66 1.76 13.39
C ALA A 88 -0.29 1.44 12.75
N LYS A 89 -0.25 0.56 11.73
CA LYS A 89 0.95 0.30 10.94
C LYS A 89 1.44 1.55 10.20
N ALA A 90 0.53 2.36 9.65
CA ALA A 90 0.88 3.61 8.97
C ALA A 90 1.40 4.70 9.95
N GLU A 91 0.88 4.71 11.18
CA GLU A 91 1.21 5.72 12.19
C GLU A 91 2.48 5.42 13.02
N ARG A 92 2.95 4.16 13.05
CA ARG A 92 4.15 3.80 13.83
C ARG A 92 5.38 4.56 13.34
N VAL A 93 5.92 5.41 14.20
CA VAL A 93 7.24 6.02 13.99
C VAL A 93 8.29 4.97 14.40
N GLU A 94 9.01 4.42 13.42
CA GLU A 94 10.21 3.63 13.69
C GLU A 94 11.30 4.62 14.16
N ILE A 95 11.74 4.49 15.42
CA ILE A 95 12.90 5.22 15.94
C ILE A 95 14.13 4.47 15.43
N GLU A 96 14.83 5.06 14.46
CA GLU A 96 16.12 4.57 13.94
C GLU A 96 17.28 4.82 14.92
#